data_AF-S7Q9L6-F1
#
_entry.id   AF-S7Q9L6-F1
#
_cell.length_a   1.000
_cell.length_b   1.000
_cell.length_c   1.000
_cell.angle_alpha   90.00
_cell.angle_beta   90.00
_cell.angle_gamma   90.00
#
_symmetry.space_group_name_H-M   'P 1'
#
loop_
_entity.id
_entity.type
_entity.pdbx_description
1 polymer ?
#
loop_
_entity_poly.entity_id
_entity_poly.type
_entity_poly.pdbx_seq_one_letter_code
_entity_poly.pdbx_strand_id
1 'polypeptide(L)'
;MFDSTEALNGTYEIYLYVLLDSASSRNASVQDGANTPLSSTFQQTAGGRTGPYKAAVFELTPCSDLPSLDAVGDVARASEILNAYLIRVGDNGTCLSDPNFQGLCNPPLSAATEYRFKYVLVNMSSGLVQDQTLWSDPIRTNRITPYLAIDTWPGRRSGGMIVITSILGSLPFFLLLGFAGAIILSLVDMGGSDGEITHDSQITQEAAPKSLGTLEPSYAAVNRGLQLDRAEVYGGKLPD
;
A
#
# COMPACT_ATOMS: atom_id res chain seq x y z
N MET A 1 29.62 15.96 4.68
CA MET A 1 30.26 15.76 6.00
C MET A 1 30.54 17.15 6.56
N PHE A 2 30.37 17.33 7.86
CA PHE A 2 30.91 18.51 8.56
C PHE A 2 32.44 18.35 8.62
N ASP A 3 33.19 19.42 8.40
CA ASP A 3 34.65 19.37 8.20
C ASP A 3 35.41 20.05 9.37
N SER A 4 34.69 20.44 10.42
CA SER A 4 35.31 20.93 11.65
C SER A 4 36.08 19.83 12.38
N THR A 5 37.34 20.13 12.69
CA THR A 5 38.20 19.32 13.58
C THR A 5 38.14 19.80 15.03
N GLU A 6 37.35 20.83 15.33
CA GLU A 6 37.19 21.35 16.69
C GLU A 6 36.29 20.44 17.55
N ALA A 7 36.63 20.31 18.82
CA ALA A 7 35.81 19.57 19.77
C ALA A 7 34.48 20.32 20.01
N LEU A 8 33.37 19.72 19.56
CA LEU A 8 32.03 20.22 19.82
C LEU A 8 31.76 20.19 21.32
N ASN A 9 31.61 21.37 21.93
CA ASN A 9 31.45 21.53 23.37
C ASN A 9 30.16 22.30 23.69
N GLY A 10 29.26 21.69 24.48
CA GLY A 10 27.90 22.17 24.70
C GLY A 10 26.86 21.47 23.81
N THR A 11 25.64 22.02 23.77
CA THR A 11 24.49 21.40 23.09
C THR A 11 24.35 21.90 21.65
N TYR A 12 24.14 20.96 20.72
CA TYR A 12 24.01 21.24 19.29
C TYR A 12 22.79 20.54 18.69
N GLU A 13 22.16 21.21 17.74
CA GLU A 13 21.14 20.63 16.85
C GLU A 13 21.63 20.67 15.41
N ILE A 14 21.16 19.71 14.61
CA ILE A 14 21.32 19.72 13.16
C ILE A 14 20.00 20.13 12.52
N TYR A 15 20.07 21.16 11.67
CA TYR A 15 18.95 21.58 10.83
C TYR A 15 19.14 21.03 9.42
N LEU A 16 18.10 20.42 8.88
CA LEU A 16 18.03 20.01 7.47
C LEU A 16 17.26 21.04 6.67
N TYR A 17 17.92 21.66 5.69
CA TYR A 17 17.29 22.58 4.74
C TYR A 17 17.04 21.92 3.39
N VAL A 18 15.94 22.32 2.75
CA VAL A 18 15.46 21.80 1.47
C VAL A 18 15.11 22.95 0.52
N LEU A 19 15.44 22.82 -0.76
CA LEU A 19 15.07 23.76 -1.82
C LEU A 19 14.95 23.07 -3.20
N LEU A 20 14.18 23.65 -4.14
CA LEU A 20 14.04 23.12 -5.51
C LEU A 20 15.30 23.35 -6.35
N ASP A 21 15.80 22.31 -7.02
CA ASP A 21 16.96 22.47 -7.89
C ASP A 21 16.71 23.48 -9.01
N SER A 22 17.62 24.43 -9.10
CA SER A 22 17.59 25.58 -10.00
C SER A 22 19.00 26.17 -10.06
N ALA A 23 19.33 26.96 -11.08
CA ALA A 23 20.71 27.43 -11.28
C ALA A 23 21.29 28.23 -10.09
N SER A 24 20.45 28.96 -9.35
CA SER A 24 20.83 29.72 -8.15
C SER A 24 20.97 28.86 -6.87
N SER A 25 20.45 27.62 -6.87
CA SER A 25 20.39 26.74 -5.69
C SER A 25 21.75 26.47 -5.04
N ARG A 26 22.80 26.27 -5.86
CA ARG A 26 24.13 25.83 -5.40
C ARG A 26 24.78 26.77 -4.40
N ASN A 27 24.44 28.06 -4.45
CA ASN A 27 24.99 29.10 -3.58
C ASN A 27 23.92 29.68 -2.63
N ALA A 28 22.76 29.04 -2.49
CA ALA A 28 21.71 29.51 -1.59
C ALA A 28 22.20 29.48 -0.13
N SER A 29 22.15 30.64 0.54
CA SER A 29 22.44 30.73 1.97
C SER A 29 21.32 30.13 2.79
N VAL A 30 21.69 29.51 3.91
CA VAL A 30 20.80 28.98 4.96
C VAL A 30 20.92 29.75 6.27
N GLN A 31 21.68 30.84 6.26
CA GLN A 31 21.89 31.76 7.38
C GLN A 31 21.81 33.22 6.93
N ASP A 32 21.55 34.11 7.87
CA ASP A 32 21.58 35.56 7.67
C ASP A 32 23.01 36.14 7.79
N GLY A 33 23.12 37.47 7.68
CA GLY A 33 24.40 38.18 7.81
C GLY A 33 25.00 38.21 9.23
N ALA A 34 24.28 37.72 10.24
CA ALA A 34 24.75 37.56 11.62
C ALA A 34 25.10 36.09 11.95
N ASN A 35 25.10 35.20 10.94
CA ASN A 35 25.23 33.74 11.07
C ASN A 35 24.07 33.06 11.84
N THR A 36 22.90 33.71 11.93
CA THR A 36 21.68 33.10 12.46
C THR A 36 21.08 32.18 11.38
N PRO A 37 20.74 30.91 11.70
CA PRO A 37 20.09 29.99 10.75
C PRO A 37 18.68 30.47 10.38
N LEU A 38 18.32 30.40 9.10
CA LEU A 38 17.02 30.87 8.60
C LEU A 38 15.85 30.10 9.22
N SER A 39 14.81 30.81 9.65
CA SER A 39 13.56 30.26 10.17
C SER A 39 12.47 30.05 9.10
N SER A 40 12.85 30.08 7.81
CA SER A 40 11.95 29.96 6.67
C SER A 40 11.20 28.63 6.64
N THR A 41 9.88 28.69 6.47
CA THR A 41 9.00 27.51 6.42
C THR A 41 8.70 27.04 5.00
N PHE A 42 8.18 25.81 4.87
CA PHE A 42 7.70 25.27 3.59
C PHE A 42 6.72 26.22 2.89
N GLN A 43 5.74 26.77 3.61
CA GLN A 43 4.73 27.67 3.04
C GLN A 43 5.34 29.00 2.58
N GLN A 44 6.19 29.62 3.41
CA GLN A 44 6.84 30.90 3.09
C GLN A 44 7.74 30.83 1.85
N THR A 45 8.32 29.66 1.58
CA THR A 45 9.22 29.43 0.43
C THR A 45 8.52 28.86 -0.81
N ALA A 46 7.19 28.70 -0.77
CA ALA A 46 6.41 27.97 -1.77
C ALA A 46 6.99 26.57 -2.06
N GLY A 47 7.29 25.82 -1.00
CA GLY A 47 7.84 24.47 -1.04
C GLY A 47 9.32 24.39 -1.39
N GLY A 48 10.10 25.44 -1.13
CA GLY A 48 11.51 25.55 -1.49
C GLY A 48 11.80 26.21 -2.84
N ARG A 49 10.79 26.85 -3.45
CA ARG A 49 10.87 27.44 -4.80
C ARG A 49 11.45 28.85 -4.81
N THR A 50 11.22 29.64 -3.76
CA THR A 50 11.75 31.02 -3.63
C THR A 50 13.01 31.11 -2.76
N GLY A 51 13.37 30.03 -2.07
CA GLY A 51 14.54 29.94 -1.21
C GLY A 51 14.50 28.65 -0.37
N PRO A 52 15.55 28.34 0.40
CA PRO A 52 15.56 27.17 1.27
C PRO A 52 14.61 27.33 2.46
N TYR A 53 13.93 26.25 2.83
CA TYR A 53 13.18 26.13 4.09
C TYR A 53 13.81 25.09 5.01
N LYS A 54 13.63 25.30 6.32
CA LYS A 54 13.99 24.30 7.33
C LYS A 54 12.94 23.18 7.28
N ALA A 55 13.37 21.94 7.03
CA ALA A 55 12.52 20.77 6.79
C ALA A 55 12.58 19.72 7.91
N ALA A 56 13.67 19.67 8.68
CA ALA A 56 13.77 18.90 9.92
C ALA A 56 14.76 19.54 10.90
N VAL A 57 14.61 19.19 12.17
CA VAL A 57 15.52 19.51 13.28
C VAL A 57 15.71 18.23 14.07
N PHE A 58 16.95 17.92 14.45
CA PHE A 58 17.27 16.74 15.26
C PHE A 58 18.53 16.98 16.09
N GLU A 59 18.61 16.32 17.24
CA GLU A 59 19.75 16.42 18.17
C GLU A 59 20.98 15.71 17.62
N LEU A 60 22.17 16.17 18.03
CA LEU A 60 23.43 15.51 17.68
C LEU A 60 23.68 14.29 18.58
N THR A 61 23.24 13.11 18.13
CA THR A 61 23.49 11.83 18.82
C THR A 61 24.94 11.36 18.60
N PRO A 62 25.70 10.98 19.65
CA PRO A 62 27.03 10.37 19.50
C PRO A 62 26.99 9.05 18.72
N CYS A 63 27.96 8.81 17.84
CA CYS A 63 28.03 7.58 17.04
C CYS A 63 28.15 6.29 17.88
N SER A 64 28.63 6.40 19.12
CA SER A 64 28.70 5.29 20.10
C SER A 64 27.34 4.80 20.58
N ASP A 65 26.33 5.67 20.50
CA ASP A 65 25.02 5.48 21.14
C ASP A 65 23.98 4.99 20.12
N LEU A 66 24.38 4.86 18.85
CA LEU A 66 23.54 4.38 17.76
C LEU A 66 23.39 2.85 17.81
N PRO A 67 22.18 2.30 17.58
CA PRO A 67 21.93 0.86 17.60
C PRO A 67 22.59 0.14 16.41
N SER A 68 23.15 -1.06 16.60
CA SER A 68 23.78 -1.78 15.47
C SER A 68 22.78 -2.06 14.34
N LEU A 69 23.19 -1.69 13.11
CA LEU A 69 22.47 -1.97 11.86
C LEU A 69 22.34 -3.47 11.56
N ASP A 70 23.17 -4.33 12.16
CA ASP A 70 23.05 -5.80 11.98
C ASP A 70 21.70 -6.34 12.48
N ALA A 71 21.10 -5.65 13.46
CA ALA A 71 19.80 -6.03 14.04
C ALA A 71 18.59 -5.61 13.17
N VAL A 72 18.78 -4.89 12.05
CA VAL A 72 17.68 -4.48 11.13
C VAL A 72 17.00 -5.68 10.47
N GLY A 73 17.65 -6.86 10.45
CA GLY A 73 17.02 -8.10 9.99
C GLY A 73 15.81 -8.56 10.84
N ASP A 74 15.70 -8.09 12.08
CA ASP A 74 14.50 -8.27 12.90
C ASP A 74 13.44 -7.23 12.51
N VAL A 75 12.39 -7.69 11.82
CA VAL A 75 11.26 -6.85 11.37
C VAL A 75 10.57 -6.12 12.53
N ALA A 76 10.59 -6.67 13.75
CA ALA A 76 10.00 -6.02 14.92
C ALA A 76 10.80 -4.79 15.38
N ARG A 77 12.10 -4.73 15.07
CA ARG A 77 13.03 -3.67 15.49
C ARG A 77 13.53 -2.79 14.35
N ALA A 78 13.32 -3.21 13.10
CA ALA A 78 13.79 -2.51 11.91
C ALA A 78 13.35 -1.02 11.87
N SER A 79 12.11 -0.70 12.28
CA SER A 79 11.62 0.69 12.31
C SER A 79 12.31 1.54 13.38
N GLU A 80 12.49 1.00 14.59
CA GLU A 80 13.21 1.63 15.70
C GLU A 80 14.66 1.95 15.29
N ILE A 81 15.37 0.94 14.77
CA ILE A 81 16.78 1.07 14.37
C ILE A 81 16.92 2.06 13.21
N LEU A 82 16.10 1.94 12.16
CA LEU A 82 16.18 2.83 11.00
C LEU A 82 15.86 4.29 11.35
N ASN A 83 14.98 4.56 12.32
CA ASN A 83 14.68 5.92 12.77
C ASN A 83 15.87 6.60 13.46
N ALA A 84 16.84 5.85 13.98
CA ALA A 84 18.09 6.40 14.53
C ALA A 84 19.10 6.83 13.43
N TYR A 85 18.92 6.38 12.18
CA TYR A 85 19.83 6.65 11.06
C TYR A 85 19.20 7.46 9.91
N LEU A 86 17.87 7.44 9.77
CA LEU A 86 17.17 7.99 8.61
C LEU A 86 16.24 9.13 9.00
N ILE A 87 16.52 10.32 8.47
CA ILE A 87 15.58 11.45 8.48
C ILE A 87 14.72 11.38 7.21
N ARG A 88 13.41 11.46 7.37
CA ARG A 88 12.46 11.51 6.23
C ARG A 88 12.09 12.96 5.95
N VAL A 89 12.20 13.38 4.69
CA VAL A 89 11.64 14.66 4.23
C VAL A 89 10.33 14.36 3.51
N GLY A 90 9.28 15.07 3.89
CA GLY A 90 7.94 14.93 3.33
C GLY A 90 7.09 13.81 3.91
N ASP A 91 7.25 13.48 5.19
CA ASP A 91 6.44 12.46 5.89
C ASP A 91 5.18 13.02 6.57
N ASN A 92 5.09 14.33 6.78
CA ASN A 92 4.02 14.96 7.54
C ASN A 92 2.98 15.64 6.63
N GLY A 93 2.03 14.85 6.12
CA GLY A 93 0.92 15.39 5.32
C GLY A 93 -0.08 16.26 6.11
N THR A 94 -0.20 16.06 7.42
CA THR A 94 -1.20 16.72 8.27
C THR A 94 -0.91 18.21 8.49
N CYS A 95 0.35 18.63 8.47
CA CYS A 95 0.72 20.04 8.68
C CYS A 95 0.26 21.01 7.58
N LEU A 96 -0.27 20.51 6.45
CA LEU A 96 -0.93 21.32 5.43
C LEU A 96 -2.44 21.52 5.67
N SER A 97 -3.07 20.64 6.46
CA SER A 97 -4.52 20.62 6.66
C SER A 97 -4.96 20.99 8.07
N ASP A 98 -4.10 20.81 9.07
CA ASP A 98 -4.37 21.18 10.46
C ASP A 98 -3.97 22.65 10.72
N PRO A 99 -4.93 23.56 10.99
CA PRO A 99 -4.62 24.96 11.28
C PRO A 99 -3.97 25.17 12.66
N ASN A 100 -3.98 24.17 13.54
CA ASN A 100 -3.38 24.23 14.87
C ASN A 100 -2.04 23.49 14.96
N PHE A 101 -1.50 23.02 13.83
CA PHE A 101 -0.29 22.20 13.79
C PHE A 101 0.88 22.86 14.53
N GLN A 102 1.38 22.18 15.57
CA GLN A 102 2.52 22.64 16.37
C GLN A 102 3.81 22.00 15.87
N GLY A 103 4.82 22.83 15.63
CA GLY A 103 6.14 22.39 15.21
C GLY A 103 6.44 22.68 13.74
N LEU A 104 7.41 21.95 13.20
CA LEU A 104 7.95 22.22 11.87
C LEU A 104 7.22 21.39 10.79
N CYS A 105 6.65 22.08 9.80
CA CYS A 105 5.89 21.43 8.73
C CYS A 105 6.82 20.82 7.67
N ASN A 106 6.79 19.49 7.56
CA ASN A 106 7.58 18.67 6.63
C ASN A 106 6.66 17.90 5.65
N PRO A 107 5.95 18.59 4.75
CA PRO A 107 4.90 17.96 3.94
C PRO A 107 5.45 17.26 2.70
N PRO A 108 4.70 16.28 2.14
CA PRO A 108 5.12 15.52 0.97
C PRO A 108 5.68 16.38 -0.16
N LEU A 109 6.89 16.05 -0.59
CA LEU A 109 7.56 16.74 -1.70
C LEU A 109 6.78 16.58 -3.01
N SER A 110 6.84 17.59 -3.87
CA SER A 110 6.14 17.55 -5.16
C SER A 110 6.69 16.44 -6.04
N ALA A 111 5.81 15.72 -6.73
CA ALA A 111 6.18 14.62 -7.62
C ALA A 111 6.99 15.08 -8.84
N ALA A 112 7.81 14.20 -9.40
CA ALA A 112 8.65 14.43 -10.58
C ALA A 112 9.53 15.71 -10.53
N THR A 113 9.89 16.16 -9.33
CA THR A 113 10.58 17.44 -9.05
C THR A 113 11.95 17.16 -8.43
N GLU A 114 12.95 17.97 -8.78
CA GLU A 114 14.32 17.85 -8.27
C GLU A 114 14.53 18.80 -7.08
N TYR A 115 15.11 18.27 -6.00
CA TYR A 115 15.38 18.99 -4.75
C TYR A 115 16.85 18.83 -4.34
N ARG A 116 17.37 19.81 -3.60
CA ARG A 116 18.66 19.75 -2.90
C ARG A 116 18.48 19.85 -1.40
N PHE A 117 19.43 19.26 -0.68
CA PHE A 117 19.45 19.11 0.76
C PHE A 117 20.76 19.67 1.33
N LYS A 118 20.71 20.30 2.51
CA LYS A 118 21.89 20.79 3.22
C LYS A 118 21.71 20.62 4.71
N TYR A 119 22.75 20.11 5.39
CA TYR A 119 22.79 20.01 6.84
C TYR A 119 23.55 21.19 7.42
N VAL A 120 23.05 21.72 8.53
CA VAL A 120 23.60 22.88 9.24
C VAL A 120 23.70 22.52 10.71
N LEU A 121 24.89 22.64 11.28
CA LEU A 121 25.15 22.42 12.70
C LEU A 121 25.00 23.76 13.43
N VAL A 122 24.12 23.80 14.42
CA VAL A 122 23.78 25.01 15.17
C VAL A 122 24.11 24.80 16.64
N ASN A 123 24.84 25.77 17.24
CA ASN A 123 25.11 25.75 18.67
C ASN A 123 23.91 26.36 19.41
N MET A 124 23.31 25.61 20.33
CA MET A 124 22.07 26.02 21.00
C MET A 124 22.28 27.10 22.07
N SER A 125 23.52 27.30 22.54
CA SER A 125 23.84 28.36 23.50
C SER A 125 24.02 29.73 22.85
N SER A 126 24.45 29.79 21.58
CA SER A 126 24.61 31.05 20.83
C SER A 126 23.47 31.29 19.83
N GLY A 127 22.77 30.24 19.41
CA GLY A 127 21.79 30.30 18.32
C GLY A 127 22.41 30.45 16.93
N LEU A 128 23.73 30.33 16.80
CA LEU A 128 24.48 30.59 15.56
C LEU A 128 24.86 29.28 14.85
N VAL A 129 24.97 29.37 13.51
CA VAL A 129 25.57 28.32 12.69
C VAL A 129 27.06 28.20 13.02
N GLN A 130 27.50 26.97 13.30
CA GLN A 130 28.90 26.61 13.53
C GLN A 130 29.55 25.93 12.31
N ASP A 131 28.84 24.99 11.68
CA ASP A 131 29.30 24.37 10.44
C ASP A 131 28.12 24.02 9.52
N GLN A 132 28.37 23.79 8.24
CA GLN A 132 27.36 23.46 7.24
C GLN A 132 27.96 22.61 6.11
N THR A 133 27.21 21.62 5.64
CA THR A 133 27.63 20.84 4.47
C THR A 133 27.55 21.68 3.19
N LEU A 134 28.17 21.21 2.11
CA LEU A 134 27.74 21.63 0.77
C LEU A 134 26.28 21.23 0.53
N TRP A 135 25.62 21.89 -0.43
CA TRP A 135 24.34 21.41 -0.97
C TRP A 135 24.56 20.06 -1.67
N SER A 136 23.63 19.13 -1.46
CA SER A 136 23.61 17.85 -2.17
C SER A 136 23.52 18.03 -3.69
N ASP A 137 23.86 16.98 -4.43
CA ASP A 137 23.39 16.85 -5.80
C ASP A 137 21.85 16.76 -5.85
N PRO A 138 21.23 17.04 -7.02
CA PRO A 138 19.77 17.01 -7.16
C PRO A 138 19.25 15.60 -6.94
N ILE A 139 18.26 15.47 -6.06
CA ILE A 139 17.51 14.23 -5.87
C ILE A 139 16.13 14.44 -6.47
N ARG A 140 15.78 13.61 -7.46
CA ARG A 140 14.51 13.67 -8.16
C ARG A 140 13.46 12.83 -7.46
N THR A 141 12.31 13.41 -7.13
CA THR A 141 11.15 12.65 -6.66
C THR A 141 10.53 11.85 -7.81
N ASN A 142 9.99 10.68 -7.49
CA ASN A 142 9.32 9.85 -8.49
C ASN A 142 8.07 10.53 -9.06
N ARG A 143 7.71 10.18 -10.30
CA ARG A 143 6.40 10.50 -10.86
C ARG A 143 5.39 9.52 -10.26
N ILE A 144 4.40 10.03 -9.53
CA ILE A 144 3.36 9.18 -8.94
C ILE A 144 2.38 8.78 -10.06
N THR A 145 2.27 7.49 -10.33
CA THR A 145 1.14 6.94 -11.09
C THR A 145 -0.08 6.95 -10.18
N PRO A 146 -1.20 7.61 -10.55
CA PRO A 146 -2.40 7.60 -9.71
C PRO A 146 -2.92 6.16 -9.59
N TYR A 147 -3.44 5.78 -8.42
CA TYR A 147 -3.85 4.39 -8.15
C TYR A 147 -4.86 3.84 -9.18
N LEU A 148 -5.74 4.69 -9.71
CA LEU A 148 -6.71 4.36 -10.76
C LEU A 148 -6.07 3.99 -12.12
N ALA A 149 -4.83 4.41 -12.36
CA ALA A 149 -4.03 4.07 -13.54
C ALA A 149 -2.99 2.98 -13.27
N ILE A 150 -2.90 2.49 -12.02
CA ILE A 150 -2.17 1.26 -11.73
C ILE A 150 -3.07 0.12 -12.18
N ASP A 151 -2.74 -0.49 -13.32
CA ASP A 151 -3.37 -1.72 -13.75
C ASP A 151 -3.00 -2.85 -12.75
N THR A 152 -3.89 -3.09 -11.79
CA THR A 152 -3.77 -4.17 -10.81
C THR A 152 -4.15 -5.53 -11.42
N TRP A 153 -4.47 -5.60 -12.71
CA TRP A 153 -4.85 -6.83 -13.38
C TRP A 153 -3.73 -7.89 -13.28
N PRO A 154 -3.97 -9.02 -12.58
CA PRO A 154 -2.94 -10.01 -12.28
C PRO A 154 -2.69 -10.94 -13.48
N GLY A 155 -2.26 -10.35 -14.60
CA GLY A 155 -1.76 -11.05 -15.77
C GLY A 155 -2.80 -11.69 -16.68
N ARG A 156 -2.32 -12.11 -17.87
CA ARG A 156 -3.10 -12.79 -18.92
C ARG A 156 -3.41 -14.26 -18.60
N ARG A 157 -3.49 -14.61 -17.31
CA ARG A 157 -3.85 -15.96 -16.83
C ARG A 157 -4.73 -15.83 -15.59
N SER A 158 -6.02 -15.63 -15.83
CA SER A 158 -7.06 -15.73 -14.79
C SER A 158 -6.86 -17.02 -14.00
N GLY A 159 -6.70 -16.90 -12.67
CA GLY A 159 -6.65 -18.06 -11.79
C GLY A 159 -7.90 -18.93 -11.93
N GLY A 160 -9.05 -18.32 -12.22
CA GLY A 160 -10.28 -19.03 -12.57
C GLY A 160 -10.13 -19.93 -13.80
N MET A 161 -9.40 -19.51 -14.83
CA MET A 161 -9.13 -20.36 -16.00
C MET A 161 -8.25 -21.56 -15.65
N ILE A 162 -7.27 -21.40 -14.76
CA ILE A 162 -6.42 -22.49 -14.26
C ILE A 162 -7.24 -23.48 -13.41
N VAL A 163 -8.13 -22.97 -12.55
CA VAL A 163 -9.05 -23.80 -11.75
C VAL A 163 -10.02 -24.57 -12.64
N ILE A 164 -10.63 -23.90 -13.62
CA ILE A 164 -11.57 -24.54 -14.58
C ILE A 164 -10.87 -25.63 -15.39
N THR A 165 -9.68 -25.39 -15.94
CA THR A 165 -8.96 -26.41 -16.72
C THR A 165 -8.47 -27.57 -15.85
N SER A 166 -8.10 -27.32 -14.59
CA SER A 166 -7.76 -28.36 -13.62
C SER A 166 -8.96 -29.26 -13.28
N ILE A 167 -10.15 -28.68 -13.07
CA ILE A 167 -11.39 -29.43 -12.82
C ILE A 167 -11.77 -30.26 -14.06
N LEU A 168 -11.86 -29.63 -15.25
CA LEU A 168 -12.23 -30.34 -16.48
C LEU A 168 -11.22 -31.43 -16.86
N GLY A 169 -9.92 -31.24 -16.58
CA GLY A 169 -8.89 -32.23 -16.86
C GLY A 169 -8.90 -33.44 -15.91
N SER A 170 -9.30 -33.25 -14.65
CA SER A 170 -9.30 -34.31 -13.62
C SER A 170 -10.62 -35.08 -13.53
N LEU A 171 -11.75 -34.43 -13.82
CA LEU A 171 -13.08 -35.04 -13.82
C LEU A 171 -13.21 -36.36 -14.62
N PRO A 172 -12.70 -36.50 -15.87
CA PRO A 172 -12.81 -37.76 -16.62
C PRO A 172 -12.01 -38.91 -15.98
N PHE A 173 -10.89 -38.61 -15.30
CA PHE A 173 -10.13 -39.63 -14.56
C PHE A 173 -10.94 -40.17 -13.37
N PHE A 174 -11.60 -39.31 -12.60
CA PHE A 174 -12.49 -39.73 -11.52
C PHE A 174 -13.70 -40.51 -12.02
N LEU A 175 -14.30 -40.12 -13.15
CA LEU A 175 -15.40 -40.88 -13.78
C LEU A 175 -14.95 -42.28 -14.22
N LEU A 176 -13.76 -42.43 -14.81
CA LEU A 176 -13.22 -43.74 -15.18
C LEU A 176 -12.97 -44.63 -13.95
N LEU A 177 -12.48 -44.04 -12.86
CA LEU A 177 -12.25 -44.77 -11.60
C LEU A 177 -13.58 -45.25 -10.99
N GLY A 178 -14.63 -44.41 -11.00
CA GLY A 178 -15.97 -44.78 -10.57
C GLY A 178 -16.61 -45.86 -11.45
N PHE A 179 -16.45 -45.77 -12.77
CA PHE A 179 -16.95 -46.78 -13.72
C PHE A 179 -16.26 -48.14 -13.55
N ALA A 180 -14.93 -48.15 -13.39
CA ALA A 180 -14.19 -49.37 -13.08
C ALA A 180 -14.62 -49.99 -11.75
N GLY A 181 -14.84 -49.18 -10.72
CA GLY A 181 -15.40 -49.62 -9.43
C GLY A 181 -16.80 -50.24 -9.57
N ALA A 182 -17.68 -49.63 -10.36
CA ALA A 182 -19.02 -50.15 -10.61
C ALA A 182 -19.00 -51.50 -11.35
N ILE A 183 -18.10 -51.68 -12.33
CA ILE A 183 -17.90 -52.98 -12.99
C ILE A 183 -17.45 -54.03 -11.96
N ILE A 184 -16.42 -53.74 -11.16
CA ILE A 184 -15.90 -54.66 -10.15
C ILE A 184 -16.99 -55.05 -9.15
N LEU A 185 -17.76 -54.08 -8.65
CA LEU A 185 -18.90 -54.34 -7.75
C LEU A 185 -19.94 -55.25 -8.41
N SER A 186 -20.34 -54.97 -9.66
CA SER A 186 -21.33 -55.81 -10.37
C SER A 186 -20.86 -57.26 -10.60
N LEU A 187 -19.55 -57.47 -10.79
CA LEU A 187 -18.96 -58.80 -10.90
C LEU A 187 -18.88 -59.53 -9.55
N VAL A 188 -18.67 -58.80 -8.45
CA VAL A 188 -18.70 -59.36 -7.09
C VAL A 188 -20.13 -59.72 -6.67
N ASP A 189 -21.12 -58.88 -6.97
CA ASP A 189 -22.54 -59.17 -6.72
C ASP A 189 -23.02 -60.40 -7.52
N MET A 190 -22.59 -60.56 -8.77
CA MET A 190 -22.84 -61.79 -9.55
C MET A 190 -22.15 -63.03 -8.94
N GLY A 191 -21.04 -62.86 -8.24
CA GLY A 191 -20.32 -63.95 -7.56
C GLY A 191 -20.91 -64.36 -6.20
N GLY A 192 -21.86 -63.59 -5.66
CA GLY A 192 -22.49 -63.86 -4.36
C GLY A 192 -23.85 -64.57 -4.43
N SER A 193 -24.42 -64.74 -5.63
CA SER A 193 -25.80 -65.19 -5.83
C SER A 193 -25.95 -66.70 -6.06
N ASP A 194 -25.37 -67.53 -5.19
CA ASP A 194 -25.82 -68.92 -4.99
C ASP A 194 -26.65 -68.98 -3.70
N GLY A 195 -27.96 -68.71 -3.81
CA GLY A 195 -28.82 -68.48 -2.65
C GLY A 195 -30.31 -68.22 -2.96
N GLU A 196 -30.97 -69.25 -3.48
CA GLU A 196 -32.42 -69.52 -3.34
C GLU A 196 -33.43 -68.38 -3.56
N ILE A 197 -33.87 -68.21 -4.81
CA ILE A 197 -35.07 -67.43 -5.17
C ILE A 197 -36.37 -68.20 -4.88
N THR A 198 -36.94 -67.99 -3.70
CA THR A 198 -38.32 -68.43 -3.39
C THR A 198 -39.30 -67.31 -3.73
N HIS A 199 -40.03 -67.45 -4.83
CA HIS A 199 -41.13 -66.55 -5.19
C HIS A 199 -42.41 -66.96 -4.46
N ASP A 200 -42.92 -66.11 -3.57
CA ASP A 200 -44.32 -66.16 -3.14
C ASP A 200 -45.13 -65.09 -3.89
N SER A 201 -46.26 -65.51 -4.47
CA SER A 201 -47.17 -64.66 -5.24
C SER A 201 -48.55 -64.70 -4.62
N GLN A 202 -49.09 -63.53 -4.22
CA GLN A 202 -50.52 -63.40 -3.97
C GLN A 202 -51.06 -62.10 -4.58
N ILE A 203 -51.99 -62.27 -5.52
CA ILE A 203 -52.74 -61.19 -6.17
C ILE A 203 -54.17 -61.21 -5.62
N THR A 204 -54.69 -60.05 -5.20
CA THR A 204 -56.14 -59.84 -5.06
C THR A 204 -56.55 -58.50 -5.64
N GLN A 205 -56.97 -58.58 -6.90
CA GLN A 205 -57.93 -57.78 -7.67
C GLN A 205 -57.95 -56.24 -7.56
N GLU A 206 -57.79 -55.67 -8.75
CA GLU A 206 -58.02 -54.28 -9.15
C GLU A 206 -59.51 -53.95 -9.34
N ALA A 207 -59.91 -52.72 -8.97
CA ALA A 207 -61.13 -52.10 -9.47
C ALA A 207 -60.89 -50.59 -9.68
N ALA A 208 -61.05 -50.13 -10.91
CA ALA A 208 -60.76 -48.76 -11.36
C ALA A 208 -61.68 -48.42 -12.56
N PRO A 209 -61.73 -47.17 -13.09
CA PRO A 209 -61.53 -45.86 -12.46
C PRO A 209 -62.63 -44.84 -12.86
N LYS A 210 -62.59 -43.59 -12.33
CA LYS A 210 -62.69 -42.36 -13.17
C LYS A 210 -62.36 -41.04 -12.45
N SER A 211 -61.37 -40.34 -13.04
CA SER A 211 -61.12 -38.89 -13.18
C SER A 211 -62.02 -37.87 -12.44
N LEU A 212 -61.41 -36.87 -11.77
CA LEU A 212 -61.17 -35.51 -12.33
C LEU A 212 -60.71 -34.52 -11.23
N GLY A 213 -59.79 -33.60 -11.55
CA GLY A 213 -59.77 -32.26 -10.91
C GLY A 213 -58.64 -31.91 -9.93
N THR A 214 -57.65 -31.18 -10.44
CA THR A 214 -57.16 -29.87 -9.93
C THR A 214 -56.95 -29.64 -8.43
N LEU A 215 -55.69 -29.35 -8.04
CA LEU A 215 -55.35 -28.48 -6.89
C LEU A 215 -53.98 -27.80 -7.11
N GLU A 216 -54.03 -26.54 -7.54
CA GLU A 216 -53.07 -25.47 -7.18
C GLU A 216 -53.64 -24.72 -5.96
N PRO A 217 -52.92 -23.81 -5.26
CA PRO A 217 -51.55 -23.31 -5.44
C PRO A 217 -50.68 -23.66 -4.18
N SER A 218 -49.62 -22.98 -3.71
CA SER A 218 -49.04 -21.67 -4.04
C SER A 218 -47.53 -21.48 -3.83
N TYR A 219 -47.05 -20.55 -4.64
CA TYR A 219 -45.83 -19.74 -4.67
C TYR A 219 -45.35 -19.08 -3.36
N ALA A 220 -44.02 -19.06 -3.17
CA ALA A 220 -43.30 -18.01 -2.44
C ALA A 220 -41.82 -17.91 -2.92
N ALA A 221 -41.58 -17.34 -4.11
CA ALA A 221 -40.23 -17.03 -4.59
C ALA A 221 -39.94 -15.53 -4.41
N VAL A 222 -38.95 -15.18 -3.60
CA VAL A 222 -38.57 -13.78 -3.32
C VAL A 222 -37.65 -13.26 -4.42
N ASN A 223 -38.21 -12.50 -5.35
CA ASN A 223 -37.43 -11.65 -6.27
C ASN A 223 -37.36 -10.22 -5.72
N ARG A 224 -36.18 -9.82 -5.22
CA ARG A 224 -35.78 -8.41 -5.14
C ARG A 224 -34.64 -8.17 -6.12
N GLY A 225 -34.97 -7.69 -7.31
CA GLY A 225 -34.01 -6.97 -8.13
C GLY A 225 -33.73 -5.61 -7.50
N LEU A 226 -32.46 -5.26 -7.31
CA LEU A 226 -32.07 -3.88 -7.05
C LEU A 226 -31.65 -3.25 -8.39
N GLN A 227 -32.21 -2.08 -8.70
CA GLN A 227 -31.92 -1.35 -9.94
C GLN A 227 -30.47 -0.88 -9.99
N LEU A 228 -29.86 -0.90 -11.18
CA LEU A 228 -28.62 -0.16 -11.44
C LEU A 228 -28.94 1.33 -11.45
N ASP A 229 -28.25 2.10 -10.62
CA ASP A 229 -28.31 3.56 -10.73
C ASP A 229 -27.35 4.07 -11.81
N ARG A 230 -27.70 5.22 -12.39
CA ARG A 230 -27.22 5.72 -13.66
C ARG A 230 -26.09 6.73 -13.46
N ALA A 231 -25.00 6.58 -14.22
CA ALA A 231 -23.94 7.59 -14.24
C ALA A 231 -24.43 8.90 -14.89
N GLU A 232 -24.36 10.01 -14.17
CA GLU A 232 -24.49 11.36 -14.74
C GLU A 232 -23.11 11.98 -15.02
N VAL A 233 -23.05 12.69 -16.14
CA VAL A 233 -21.82 13.28 -16.70
C VAL A 233 -21.75 14.75 -16.32
N TYR A 234 -20.74 15.13 -15.54
CA TYR A 234 -20.48 16.54 -15.23
C TYR A 234 -19.65 17.20 -16.34
N GLY A 235 -20.33 17.79 -17.32
CA GLY A 235 -19.71 18.63 -18.35
C GLY A 235 -19.59 20.08 -17.88
N GLY A 236 -18.36 20.61 -17.81
CA GLY A 236 -18.12 22.00 -17.44
C GLY A 236 -17.52 22.83 -18.58
N LYS A 237 -18.02 24.05 -18.78
CA LYS A 237 -17.24 25.16 -19.36
C LYS A 237 -17.85 26.55 -19.05
N LEU A 238 -16.93 27.48 -18.75
CA LEU A 238 -16.92 28.95 -18.65
C LEU A 238 -18.21 29.79 -18.86
N PRO A 239 -18.19 30.99 -18.28
CA PRO A 239 -18.23 32.21 -19.09
C PRO A 239 -16.98 33.11 -18.95
N ASP A 240 -16.92 34.09 -19.85
CA ASP A 240 -15.82 34.98 -20.26
C ASP A 240 -15.10 35.82 -19.17
#